data_AF-A0A1I8H1F4-F1
#
_entry.id   AF-A0A1I8H1F4-F1
#
_cell.length_a   1.000
_cell.length_b   1.000
_cell.length_c   1.000
_cell.angle_alpha   90.00
_cell.angle_beta   90.00
_cell.angle_gamma   90.00
#
_symmetry.space_group_name_H-M   'P 1'
#
loop_
_entity.id
_entity.type
_entity.pdbx_description
1 polymer ?
#
loop_
_entity_poly.entity_id
_entity_poly.type
_entity_poly.pdbx_seq_one_letter_code
_entity_poly.pdbx_strand_id
1 'polypeptide(L)'
;MVAQSQVGFIDFIMEPSFNVLGDMLEKILGPLFEQQRKAGGSAGPDDDGSASESGSPSIRRPWADVIKENRATWKARAEIEEAEKKQREAEAAEKEEAG
;
A
#
# COMPACT_ATOMS: atom_id res chain seq x y z
N MET A 1 -14.64 -2.43 15.19
CA MET A 1 -13.22 -2.83 15.38
C MET A 1 -12.59 -3.46 14.14
N VAL A 2 -13.37 -3.87 13.12
CA VAL A 2 -12.78 -4.53 11.93
C VAL A 2 -11.84 -3.57 11.20
N ALA A 3 -12.26 -2.32 11.00
CA ALA A 3 -11.47 -1.34 10.26
C ALA A 3 -10.09 -1.06 10.89
N GLN A 4 -10.01 -0.92 12.21
CA GLN A 4 -8.73 -0.73 12.91
C GLN A 4 -7.81 -1.95 12.71
N SER A 5 -8.36 -3.17 12.87
CA SER A 5 -7.59 -4.40 12.65
C SER A 5 -7.12 -4.53 11.21
N GLN A 6 -7.89 -4.06 10.21
CA GLN A 6 -7.46 -4.04 8.81
C GLN A 6 -6.30 -3.08 8.56
N VAL A 7 -6.33 -1.87 9.14
CA VAL A 7 -5.19 -0.93 9.05
C VAL A 7 -3.93 -1.57 9.64
N GLY A 8 -4.05 -2.20 10.82
CA GLY A 8 -2.93 -2.90 11.43
C GLY A 8 -2.41 -4.07 10.57
N PHE A 9 -3.30 -4.86 9.98
CA PHE A 9 -2.89 -5.95 9.09
C PHE A 9 -2.14 -5.43 7.86
N ILE A 10 -2.56 -4.30 7.30
CA ILE A 10 -1.86 -3.66 6.18
C ILE A 10 -0.46 -3.23 6.61
N ASP A 11 -0.35 -2.47 7.71
CA ASP A 11 0.92 -1.87 8.15
C ASP A 11 1.94 -2.93 8.64
N PHE A 12 1.46 -3.99 9.30
CA PHE A 12 2.35 -4.93 9.98
C PHE A 12 2.57 -6.25 9.23
N ILE A 13 1.70 -6.62 8.30
CA ILE A 13 1.79 -7.92 7.59
C ILE A 13 1.87 -7.70 6.08
N MET A 14 0.90 -6.99 5.51
CA MET A 14 0.79 -6.86 4.06
C MET A 14 1.96 -6.06 3.48
N GLU A 15 2.17 -4.83 3.94
CA GLU A 15 3.19 -3.93 3.40
C GLU A 15 4.61 -4.52 3.55
N PRO A 16 5.03 -5.08 4.71
CA PRO A 16 6.31 -5.77 4.81
C PRO A 16 6.43 -6.98 3.87
N SER A 17 5.39 -7.80 3.74
CA SER A 17 5.43 -9.00 2.87
C SER A 17 5.56 -8.64 1.39
N PHE A 18 4.83 -7.61 0.94
CA PHE A 18 4.86 -7.15 -0.44
C PHE A 18 6.15 -6.38 -0.78
N ASN A 19 6.78 -5.73 0.21
CA ASN A 19 8.11 -5.15 0.02
C ASN A 19 9.15 -6.25 -0.23
N VAL A 20 9.18 -7.31 0.60
CA VAL A 20 10.06 -8.46 0.38
C VAL A 20 9.78 -9.12 -0.97
N LEU A 21 8.51 -9.28 -1.36
CA LEU A 21 8.14 -9.81 -2.68
C LEU A 21 8.71 -8.95 -3.82
N GLY A 22 8.59 -7.62 -3.72
CA GLY A 22 9.16 -6.70 -4.71
C GLY A 22 10.67 -6.84 -4.84
N ASP A 23 11.37 -6.91 -3.72
CA ASP A 23 12.82 -7.07 -3.69
C ASP A 23 13.27 -8.43 -4.25
N MET A 24 12.49 -9.49 -4.02
CA MET A 24 12.73 -10.81 -4.61
C MET A 24 12.52 -10.80 -6.12
N LEU A 25 11.46 -10.13 -6.60
CA LEU A 25 11.21 -9.97 -8.03
C LEU A 25 12.33 -9.19 -8.71
N GLU A 26 12.86 -8.13 -8.08
CA GLU A 26 13.99 -7.36 -8.60
C GLU A 26 15.25 -8.21 -8.75
N LYS A 27 15.53 -9.08 -7.77
CA LYS A 27 16.68 -10.00 -7.84
C LYS A 27 16.55 -11.06 -8.93
N ILE A 28 15.33 -11.54 -9.17
CA ILE A 28 15.07 -12.61 -10.15
C ILE A 28 14.99 -12.05 -11.57
N LEU A 29 14.28 -10.93 -11.76
CA LEU A 29 14.01 -10.36 -13.08
C LEU A 29 15.06 -9.34 -13.51
N GLY A 30 15.80 -8.73 -12.59
CA GLY A 30 16.87 -7.77 -12.89
C GLY A 30 17.90 -8.31 -13.90
N PRO A 31 18.50 -9.50 -13.68
CA PRO A 31 19.45 -10.10 -14.63
C PRO A 31 18.84 -10.38 -16.01
N LEU A 32 17.55 -10.75 -16.06
CA LEU A 32 16.84 -11.00 -17.32
C LEU A 32 16.63 -9.70 -18.12
N PHE A 33 16.27 -8.60 -17.46
CA PHE A 33 16.13 -7.29 -18.09
C PHE A 33 17.46 -6.72 -18.56
N GLU A 34 18.54 -6.95 -17.82
CA GLU A 34 19.90 -6.60 -18.26
C GLU A 34 20.32 -7.42 -19.48
N GLN A 35 20.04 -8.72 -19.49
CA GLN A 35 20.33 -9.59 -20.63
C GLN A 35 19.55 -9.18 -21.88
N GLN A 36 18.27 -8.82 -21.74
CA GLN A 36 17.45 -8.33 -22.85
C GLN A 36 17.96 -7.00 -23.41
N ARG A 37 18.38 -6.06 -22.55
CA ARG A 37 19.00 -4.80 -22.97
C ARG A 37 20.32 -5.04 -23.72
N LYS A 38 21.14 -5.97 -23.24
CA LYS A 38 22.45 -6.30 -23.84
C LYS A 38 22.31 -7.07 -25.16
N ALA A 39 21.20 -7.77 -25.37
CA ALA A 39 20.89 -8.52 -26.59
C ALA A 39 20.32 -7.64 -27.73
N GLY A 40 20.31 -6.31 -27.60
CA GLY A 40 19.92 -5.40 -28.68
C GLY A 40 18.41 -5.18 -28.86
N GLY A 41 17.59 -5.49 -27.83
CA GLY A 41 16.19 -5.08 -27.81
C GLY A 41 16.06 -3.57 -27.74
N SER A 42 15.92 -2.92 -28.90
CA SER A 42 15.68 -1.48 -29.02
C SER A 42 14.51 -1.07 -28.14
N ALA A 43 14.72 0.03 -27.42
CA ALA A 43 13.72 0.77 -26.68
C ALA A 43 12.49 1.09 -27.56
N GLY A 44 11.32 1.14 -26.90
CA GLY A 44 10.14 1.87 -27.36
C GLY A 44 8.90 1.61 -26.48
N PRO A 45 7.96 2.56 -26.34
CA PRO A 45 8.10 4.01 -26.47
C PRO A 45 7.30 4.75 -25.36
N ASP A 46 7.92 5.05 -24.22
CA ASP A 46 7.35 6.03 -23.26
C ASP A 46 8.54 6.76 -22.62
N ASP A 47 9.18 7.60 -23.44
CA ASP A 47 10.06 8.67 -23.00
C ASP A 47 9.16 9.80 -22.47
N ASP A 48 8.90 9.79 -21.16
CA ASP A 48 8.57 11.01 -20.43
C ASP A 48 9.65 11.16 -19.35
N GLY A 49 10.41 12.24 -19.49
CA GLY A 49 11.75 12.36 -18.92
C GLY A 49 11.77 12.45 -17.41
N SER A 50 12.49 11.53 -16.79
CA SER A 50 13.25 11.80 -15.57
C SER A 50 14.46 10.89 -15.54
N ALA A 51 15.56 11.38 -16.11
CA ALA A 51 16.86 10.74 -16.04
C ALA A 51 17.34 10.76 -14.57
N SER A 52 17.02 9.70 -13.84
CA SER A 52 17.75 9.31 -12.63
C SER A 52 18.94 8.45 -13.05
N GLU A 53 20.17 8.96 -12.83
CA GLU A 53 21.46 8.32 -13.14
C GLU A 53 21.79 7.09 -12.27
N SER A 54 20.81 6.21 -12.04
CA SER A 54 21.03 4.92 -11.41
C SER A 54 20.37 3.85 -12.29
N GLY A 55 21.14 3.25 -13.20
CA GLY A 55 20.70 2.27 -14.20
C GLY A 55 20.15 0.93 -13.66
N SER A 56 19.65 0.90 -12.43
CA SER A 56 18.94 -0.23 -11.86
C SER A 56 17.54 -0.32 -12.47
N PRO A 57 17.15 -1.46 -13.08
CA PRO A 57 15.79 -1.68 -13.55
C PRO A 57 14.88 -1.87 -12.33
N SER A 58 14.35 -0.79 -11.78
CA SER A 58 13.33 -0.88 -10.73
C SER A 58 12.05 -1.44 -11.31
N ILE A 59 11.55 -2.53 -10.72
CA ILE A 59 10.32 -3.18 -11.16
C ILE A 59 9.14 -2.33 -10.69
N ARG A 60 8.20 -2.05 -11.59
CA ARG A 60 6.94 -1.39 -11.22
C ARG A 60 6.20 -2.28 -10.22
N ARG A 61 5.85 -1.72 -9.05
CA ARG A 61 5.15 -2.40 -7.95
C ARG A 61 3.68 -1.95 -7.91
N PRO A 62 2.79 -2.47 -8.78
CA PRO A 62 1.40 -1.99 -8.89
C PRO A 62 0.59 -2.15 -7.60
N TRP A 63 0.98 -3.08 -6.72
CA TRP A 63 0.35 -3.26 -5.42
C TRP A 63 0.58 -2.08 -4.47
N ALA A 64 1.63 -1.27 -4.65
CA ALA A 64 1.91 -0.15 -3.75
C ALA A 64 0.77 0.88 -3.75
N ASP A 65 0.26 1.23 -4.92
CA ASP A 65 -0.88 2.15 -5.07
C ASP A 65 -2.15 1.55 -4.44
N VAL A 66 -2.42 0.27 -4.73
CA VAL A 66 -3.60 -0.44 -4.21
C VAL A 66 -3.56 -0.58 -2.69
N ILE A 67 -2.40 -0.90 -2.10
CA ILE A 67 -2.22 -1.01 -0.65
C ILE A 67 -2.45 0.36 -0.01
N LYS A 68 -1.89 1.43 -0.58
CA LYS A 68 -2.06 2.80 -0.09
C LYS A 68 -3.52 3.24 -0.11
N GLU A 69 -4.23 3.01 -1.21
CA GLU A 69 -5.66 3.34 -1.35
C GLU A 69 -6.54 2.54 -0.39
N ASN A 70 -6.28 1.23 -0.27
CA ASN A 70 -7.01 0.37 0.66
C ASN A 70 -6.76 0.80 2.11
N ARG A 71 -5.53 1.11 2.47
CA ARG A 71 -5.16 1.61 3.80
C ARG A 71 -5.92 2.89 4.13
N ALA A 72 -5.96 3.85 3.21
CA ALA A 72 -6.70 5.10 3.39
C ALA A 72 -8.20 4.84 3.59
N THR A 73 -8.78 3.95 2.80
CA THR A 73 -10.18 3.53 2.92
C THR A 73 -10.48 2.92 4.28
N TRP A 74 -9.62 2.03 4.78
CA TRP A 74 -9.80 1.41 6.10
C TRP A 74 -9.58 2.39 7.24
N LYS A 75 -8.66 3.34 7.09
CA LYS A 75 -8.45 4.41 8.08
C LYS A 75 -9.69 5.29 8.22
N ALA A 76 -10.28 5.73 7.11
CA ALA A 76 -11.53 6.50 7.13
C ALA A 76 -12.67 5.71 7.80
N ARG A 77 -12.78 4.41 7.52
CA ARG A 77 -13.78 3.54 8.18
C ARG A 77 -13.52 3.39 9.69
N ALA A 78 -12.26 3.34 10.11
CA ALA A 78 -11.91 3.24 11.52
C ALA A 78 -12.31 4.51 12.29
N GLU A 79 -12.10 5.68 11.70
CA GLU A 79 -12.52 6.97 12.26
C GLU A 79 -14.05 7.05 12.39
N ILE A 80 -14.78 6.58 11.37
CA ILE A 80 -16.26 6.49 11.40
C ILE A 80 -16.73 5.56 12.53
N GLU A 81 -16.21 4.33 12.60
CA GLU A 81 -16.58 3.36 13.64
C GLU A 81 -16.28 3.90 15.05
N GLU A 82 -15.17 4.63 15.24
CA GLU A 82 -14.81 5.23 16.53
C GLU A 82 -15.76 6.38 16.89
N ALA A 83 -16.12 7.23 15.93
CA ALA A 83 -17.06 8.32 16.14
C ALA A 83 -18.46 7.79 16.51
N GLU A 84 -18.96 6.78 15.81
CA GLU A 84 -20.24 6.13 16.13
C GLU A 84 -20.23 5.49 17.52
N LYS A 85 -19.12 4.86 17.91
CA LYS A 85 -18.96 4.29 19.24
C LYS A 85 -19.01 5.36 20.32
N LYS A 86 -18.29 6.49 20.14
CA LYS A 86 -18.31 7.61 21.09
C LYS A 86 -19.70 8.24 21.20
N GLN A 87 -20.42 8.40 20.09
CA GLN A 87 -21.80 8.90 20.11
C GLN A 87 -22.73 7.97 20.90
N ARG A 88 -22.67 6.66 20.65
CA ARG A 88 -23.49 5.67 21.38
C ARG A 88 -23.19 5.65 22.88
N GLU A 89 -21.93 5.79 23.26
CA GLU A 89 -21.51 5.86 24.66
C GLU A 89 -22.03 7.14 25.34
N ALA A 90 -21.96 8.28 24.66
CA ALA A 90 -22.49 9.54 25.18
C ALA A 90 -24.02 9.50 25.34
N GLU A 91 -24.76 8.99 24.34
CA GLU A 91 -26.21 8.83 24.42
C GLU A 91 -26.65 7.84 25.51
N ALA A 92 -25.86 6.78 25.74
CA ALA A 92 -26.13 5.83 26.81
C ALA A 92 -25.93 6.46 28.19
N ALA A 93 -24.87 7.25 28.37
CA ALA A 93 -24.61 7.97 29.62
C ALA A 93 -25.70 9.01 29.93
N GLU A 94 -26.16 9.76 28.93
CA GLU A 94 -27.23 10.77 29.12
C GLU A 94 -28.56 10.12 29.50
N LYS A 95 -28.88 8.93 28.94
CA LYS A 95 -30.06 8.16 29.34
C LYS A 95 -29.95 7.58 30.75
N GLU A 96 -28.75 7.23 31.19
CA GLU A 96 -28.49 6.75 32.56
C GLU A 96 -28.64 7.89 33.58
N GLU A 97 -28.18 9.10 33.28
CA GLU A 97 -28.34 10.26 34.17
C GLU A 97 -29.77 10.81 34.21
N ALA A 98 -30.57 10.58 33.16
CA ALA A 98 -31.96 11.05 33.08
C ALA A 98 -32.99 10.10 33.74
N GLY A 99 -32.59 8.90 34.16
CA GLY A 99 -33.45 7.88 34.77
C GLY A 99 -33.32 7.78 36.28
#